data_AF-U3TYA3-F1
#
_entry.id   AF-U3TYA3-F1
#
_cell.length_a   1.000
_cell.length_b   1.000
_cell.length_c   1.000
_cell.angle_alpha   90.00
_cell.angle_beta   90.00
_cell.angle_gamma   90.00
#
_symmetry.space_group_name_H-M   'P 1'
#
loop_
_entity.id
_entity.type
_entity.pdbx_description
1 polymer ?
#
loop_
_entity_poly.entity_id
_entity_poly.type
_entity_poly.pdbx_seq_one_letter_code
_entity_poly.pdbx_strand_id
1 'polypeptide(L)'
;MVNIAAASGATATFSWHPGPPVLENDAHRAQFASQVAQQVGYLVQQAELHLGGEDFAYYLQHLPGAFVSIGSASEFGLHHGGFNPDEALIAPAAHYFSQLAQQALQQLNARCCDAILN
;
A
#
# COMPACT_ATOMS: atom_id res chain seq x y z
N MET A 1 14.80 -37.73 2.48
CA MET A 1 15.38 -36.42 2.15
C MET A 1 16.88 -36.60 2.01
N VAL A 2 17.45 -36.29 0.84
CA VAL A 2 18.90 -36.26 0.65
C VAL A 2 19.38 -34.85 1.02
N ASN A 3 20.20 -34.75 2.06
CA ASN A 3 20.86 -33.51 2.44
C ASN A 3 22.03 -33.28 1.47
N ILE A 4 21.91 -32.34 0.52
CA ILE A 4 22.90 -32.11 -0.55
C ILE A 4 24.31 -31.88 0.01
N ALA A 5 24.43 -31.08 1.07
CA ALA A 5 25.71 -30.82 1.73
C ALA A 5 26.31 -32.11 2.31
N ALA A 6 25.50 -32.90 3.05
CA ALA A 6 25.96 -34.15 3.65
C ALA A 6 26.30 -35.22 2.61
N ALA A 7 25.54 -35.32 1.53
CA ALA A 7 25.82 -36.21 0.40
C ALA A 7 27.15 -35.87 -0.30
N SER A 8 27.62 -34.62 -0.15
CA SER A 8 28.89 -34.12 -0.67
C SER A 8 30.01 -34.08 0.38
N GLY A 9 29.79 -34.62 1.59
CA GLY A 9 30.78 -34.57 2.68
C GLY A 9 30.99 -33.18 3.31
N ALA A 10 30.07 -32.23 3.09
CA ALA A 10 30.14 -30.86 3.55
C ALA A 10 29.07 -30.52 4.62
N THR A 11 29.23 -29.39 5.29
CA THR A 11 28.26 -28.81 6.23
C THR A 11 27.69 -27.51 5.64
N ALA A 12 26.39 -27.29 5.80
CA ALA A 12 25.74 -26.03 5.44
C ALA A 12 25.17 -25.34 6.68
N THR A 13 25.36 -24.02 6.77
CA THR A 13 24.71 -23.16 7.76
C THR A 13 23.68 -22.29 7.06
N PHE A 14 22.53 -22.08 7.72
CA PHE A 14 21.44 -21.26 7.20
C PHE A 14 21.18 -20.10 8.14
N SER A 15 21.17 -18.90 7.58
CA SER A 15 20.80 -17.67 8.29
C SER A 15 19.73 -16.96 7.47
N TRP A 16 18.59 -16.71 8.10
CA TRP A 16 17.46 -16.05 7.48
C TRP A 16 17.27 -14.67 8.10
N HIS A 17 17.17 -13.66 7.24
CA HIS A 17 16.89 -12.28 7.62
C HIS A 17 15.65 -11.84 6.82
N PRO A 18 14.47 -11.79 7.46
CA PRO A 18 13.26 -11.41 6.73
C PRO A 18 13.32 -9.94 6.32
N GLY A 19 12.83 -9.67 5.11
CA GLY A 19 12.48 -8.31 4.68
C GLY A 19 11.09 -7.90 5.21
N PRO A 20 10.54 -6.77 4.73
CA PRO A 20 9.17 -6.41 5.02
C PRO A 20 8.20 -7.54 4.60
N PRO A 21 7.09 -7.72 5.33
CA PRO A 21 6.03 -8.64 4.93
C PRO A 21 5.37 -8.16 3.63
N VAL A 22 4.47 -8.99 3.08
CA VAL A 22 3.67 -8.58 1.92
C VAL A 22 2.79 -7.40 2.32
N LEU A 23 2.80 -6.35 1.49
CA LEU A 23 1.84 -5.26 1.61
C LEU A 23 0.49 -5.76 1.10
N GLU A 24 -0.46 -5.90 2.02
CA GLU A 24 -1.82 -6.35 1.72
C GLU A 24 -2.82 -5.30 2.18
N ASN A 25 -3.56 -4.74 1.24
CA ASN A 25 -4.63 -3.79 1.54
C ASN A 25 -5.87 -4.53 2.05
N ASP A 26 -6.49 -3.99 3.10
CA ASP A 26 -7.85 -4.42 3.48
C ASP A 26 -8.84 -4.06 2.35
N ALA A 27 -9.64 -5.03 1.92
CA ALA A 27 -10.53 -4.87 0.76
C ALA A 27 -11.54 -3.73 0.94
N HIS A 28 -12.10 -3.55 2.14
CA HIS A 28 -13.05 -2.49 2.42
C HIS A 28 -12.37 -1.12 2.44
N ARG A 29 -11.17 -1.01 3.03
CA ARG A 29 -10.38 0.24 3.01
C ARG A 29 -9.92 0.60 1.60
N ALA A 30 -9.49 -0.36 0.79
CA ALA A 30 -9.12 -0.14 -0.60
C ALA A 30 -10.31 0.33 -1.44
N GLN A 31 -11.49 -0.27 -1.25
CA GLN A 31 -12.72 0.16 -1.92
C GLN A 31 -13.12 1.59 -1.51
N PHE A 32 -13.05 1.90 -0.20
CA PHE A 32 -13.34 3.24 0.30
C PHE A 32 -12.38 4.29 -0.30
N ALA A 33 -11.08 4.01 -0.28
CA ALA A 33 -10.07 4.87 -0.89
C ALA A 33 -10.36 5.12 -2.39
N SER A 34 -10.72 4.05 -3.11
CA SER A 34 -11.11 4.12 -4.53
C SER A 34 -12.33 5.00 -4.77
N GLN A 35 -13.35 4.91 -3.92
CA GLN A 35 -14.56 5.74 -4.04
C GLN A 35 -14.25 7.22 -3.82
N VAL A 36 -13.44 7.56 -2.81
CA VAL A 36 -13.04 8.94 -2.56
C VAL A 36 -12.21 9.49 -3.73
N ALA A 37 -11.30 8.68 -4.28
CA ALA A 37 -10.51 9.06 -5.45
C ALA A 37 -11.41 9.40 -6.66
N GLN A 38 -12.42 8.56 -6.94
CA GLN A 38 -13.39 8.81 -8.01
C GLN A 38 -14.19 10.11 -7.79
N GLN A 39 -14.61 10.39 -6.55
CA GLN A 39 -15.36 11.60 -6.22
C GLN A 39 -14.57 12.89 -6.48
N VAL A 40 -13.25 12.86 -6.26
CA VAL A 40 -12.38 14.02 -6.50
C VAL A 40 -11.81 14.05 -7.93
N GLY A 41 -12.30 13.18 -8.81
CA GLY A 41 -12.01 13.22 -10.25
C GLY A 41 -10.85 12.33 -10.71
N TYR A 42 -10.29 11.46 -9.86
CA TYR A 42 -9.30 10.48 -10.32
C TYR A 42 -9.96 9.37 -11.15
N LEU A 43 -9.28 8.98 -12.22
CA LEU A 43 -9.47 7.66 -12.82
C LEU A 43 -8.84 6.62 -11.88
N VAL A 44 -9.64 5.64 -11.45
CA VAL A 44 -9.17 4.58 -10.55
C VAL A 44 -9.04 3.28 -11.31
N GLN A 45 -7.93 2.58 -11.08
CA GLN A 45 -7.64 1.27 -11.65
C GLN A 45 -7.12 0.35 -10.55
N GLN A 46 -7.34 -0.95 -10.71
CA GLN A 46 -6.70 -1.95 -9.85
C GLN A 46 -5.22 -1.98 -10.16
N ALA A 47 -4.39 -1.73 -9.16
CA ALA A 47 -2.94 -1.82 -9.31
C ALA A 47 -2.52 -3.25 -9.62
N GLU A 48 -1.59 -3.41 -10.55
CA GLU A 48 -0.93 -4.69 -10.78
C GLU A 48 -0.02 -5.04 -9.59
N LEU A 49 0.21 -6.34 -9.41
CA LEU A 49 1.14 -6.82 -8.39
C LEU A 49 2.55 -6.35 -8.72
N HIS A 50 3.17 -5.67 -7.76
CA HIS A 50 4.56 -5.24 -7.86
C HIS A 50 5.47 -6.19 -7.09
N LEU A 51 6.67 -6.43 -7.62
CA LEU A 51 7.70 -7.26 -6.99
C LEU A 51 8.50 -6.50 -5.91
N GLY A 52 8.30 -5.19 -5.78
CA GLY A 52 8.95 -4.36 -4.78
C GLY A 52 8.42 -4.64 -3.37
N GLY A 53 9.32 -4.62 -2.37
CA GLY A 53 8.94 -4.58 -0.97
C GLY A 53 8.64 -3.16 -0.52
N GLU A 54 7.60 -2.97 0.27
CA GLU A 54 7.16 -1.67 0.80
C GLU A 54 6.97 -1.80 2.32
N ASP A 55 7.64 -0.95 3.10
CA ASP A 55 7.68 -1.09 4.56
C ASP A 55 6.37 -0.65 5.23
N PHE A 56 5.51 0.06 4.49
CA PHE A 56 4.14 0.35 4.90
C PHE A 56 3.35 -0.94 5.23
N ALA A 57 3.77 -2.09 4.68
CA ALA A 57 3.25 -3.41 5.03
C ALA A 57 3.25 -3.69 6.54
N TYR A 58 4.23 -3.18 7.30
CA TYR A 58 4.28 -3.34 8.74
C TYR A 58 3.10 -2.65 9.45
N TYR A 59 2.63 -1.51 8.96
CA TYR A 59 1.43 -0.86 9.53
C TYR A 59 0.17 -1.70 9.26
N LEU A 60 0.07 -2.27 8.07
CA LEU A 60 -1.08 -3.07 7.65
C LEU A 60 -1.20 -4.41 8.39
N GLN A 61 -0.11 -4.90 9.00
CA GLN A 61 -0.18 -6.05 9.92
C GLN A 61 -0.94 -5.75 11.23
N HIS A 62 -1.05 -4.47 11.60
CA HIS A 62 -1.63 -4.08 12.89
C HIS A 62 -3.04 -3.51 12.75
N LEU A 63 -3.33 -2.85 11.62
CA LEU A 63 -4.58 -2.12 11.41
C LEU A 63 -5.07 -2.28 9.97
N PRO A 64 -6.39 -2.46 9.74
CA PRO A 64 -6.96 -2.42 8.41
C PRO A 64 -6.68 -1.05 7.76
N GLY A 65 -5.98 -1.07 6.64
CA GLY A 65 -5.59 0.15 5.91
C GLY A 65 -5.52 -0.10 4.41
N ALA A 66 -5.23 0.97 3.68
CA ALA A 66 -5.02 0.94 2.25
C ALA A 66 -3.83 1.81 1.87
N PHE A 67 -2.94 1.25 1.06
CA PHE A 67 -1.87 1.92 0.36
C PHE A 67 -2.24 2.04 -1.11
N VAL A 68 -2.05 3.22 -1.69
CA VAL A 68 -2.44 3.51 -3.07
C VAL A 68 -1.27 4.15 -3.81
N SER A 69 -1.18 3.86 -5.11
CA SER A 69 -0.27 4.55 -6.01
C SER A 69 -0.98 5.73 -6.66
N ILE A 70 -0.33 6.89 -6.69
CA ILE A 70 -0.79 8.04 -7.46
C ILE A 70 0.03 8.10 -8.73
N GLY A 71 -0.64 8.23 -9.88
CA GLY A 71 0.03 8.36 -11.17
C GLY A 71 0.97 9.57 -11.16
N SER A 72 2.22 9.36 -11.57
CA SER A 72 3.26 10.40 -11.59
C SER A 72 3.38 11.13 -12.93
N ALA A 73 2.71 10.62 -13.98
CA ALA A 73 2.88 11.03 -15.38
C ALA A 73 4.34 11.06 -15.88
N SER A 74 5.24 10.33 -15.20
CA SER A 74 6.62 10.17 -15.67
C SER A 74 6.71 9.07 -16.74
N GLU A 75 7.56 9.28 -17.74
CA GLU A 75 7.88 8.24 -18.74
C GLU A 75 8.62 7.06 -18.11
N PHE A 76 9.41 7.32 -17.08
CA PHE A 76 10.22 6.32 -16.40
C PHE A 76 9.61 5.92 -15.06
N GLY A 77 9.85 4.68 -14.64
CA GLY A 77 9.46 4.18 -13.32
C GLY A 77 10.42 4.59 -12.20
N LEU A 78 10.06 4.22 -10.97
CA LEU A 78 10.90 4.41 -9.78
C LEU A 78 12.30 3.81 -9.98
N HIS A 79 13.31 4.40 -9.33
CA HIS A 79 14.73 4.04 -9.41
C HIS A 79 15.43 4.26 -10.77
N HIS A 80 14.70 4.66 -11.82
CA HIS A 80 15.33 5.04 -13.07
C HIS A 80 15.92 6.46 -12.99
N GLY A 81 17.12 6.69 -13.54
CA GLY A 81 17.79 8.01 -13.48
C GLY A 81 17.06 9.14 -14.21
N GLY A 82 16.16 8.79 -15.14
CA GLY A 82 15.28 9.74 -15.84
C GLY A 82 13.91 9.93 -15.17
N PHE A 83 13.66 9.32 -14.01
CA PHE A 83 12.41 9.51 -13.28
C PHE A 83 12.20 10.99 -12.97
N ASN A 84 11.09 11.53 -13.46
CA ASN A 84 10.72 12.94 -13.34
C ASN A 84 9.18 13.03 -13.27
N PRO A 85 8.59 13.04 -12.06
CA PRO A 85 7.14 13.14 -11.89
C PRO A 85 6.64 14.54 -12.22
N ASP A 86 5.42 14.64 -12.74
CA ASP A 86 4.76 15.93 -12.98
C ASP A 86 4.32 16.57 -11.66
N GLU A 87 4.97 17.67 -11.28
CA GLU A 87 4.68 18.40 -10.03
C GLU A 87 3.25 18.97 -9.99
N ALA A 88 2.60 19.17 -11.14
CA ALA A 88 1.20 19.59 -11.19
C ALA A 88 0.26 18.56 -10.53
N LEU A 89 0.70 17.31 -10.37
CA LEU A 89 -0.06 16.23 -9.73
C LEU A 89 0.02 16.24 -8.20
N ILE A 90 0.92 17.02 -7.60
CA ILE A 90 1.07 17.10 -6.14
C ILE A 90 -0.19 17.68 -5.50
N ALA A 91 -0.70 18.80 -6.03
CA ALA A 91 -1.88 19.46 -5.45
C ALA A 91 -3.16 18.61 -5.54
N PRO A 92 -3.49 17.97 -6.69
CA PRO A 92 -4.56 16.97 -6.76
C PRO A 92 -4.39 15.82 -5.76
N ALA A 93 -3.17 15.31 -5.59
CA ALA A 93 -2.92 14.19 -4.68
C ALA A 93 -3.16 14.60 -3.22
N ALA A 94 -2.67 15.77 -2.83
CA ALA A 94 -2.93 16.34 -1.52
C ALA A 94 -4.43 16.57 -1.28
N HIS A 95 -5.17 17.05 -2.29
CA HIS A 95 -6.61 17.21 -2.20
C HIS A 95 -7.33 15.87 -1.98
N TYR A 96 -6.94 14.81 -2.71
CA TYR A 96 -7.45 13.47 -2.49
C TYR A 96 -7.22 12.98 -1.06
N PHE A 97 -5.99 13.06 -0.54
CA PHE A 97 -5.71 12.61 0.82
C PHE A 97 -6.44 13.46 1.88
N SER A 98 -6.65 14.75 1.63
CA SER A 98 -7.47 15.62 2.49
C SER A 98 -8.92 15.12 2.56
N GLN A 99 -9.54 14.85 1.41
CA GLN A 99 -10.91 14.33 1.34
C GLN A 99 -11.01 12.94 1.96
N LEU A 100 -10.02 12.08 1.72
CA LEU A 100 -9.95 10.74 2.30
C LEU A 100 -9.90 10.80 3.82
N ALA A 101 -9.05 11.64 4.39
CA ALA A 101 -8.92 11.79 5.84
C ALA A 101 -10.21 12.34 6.48
N GLN A 102 -10.82 13.37 5.88
CA GLN A 102 -12.06 13.97 6.38
C GLN A 102 -13.20 12.94 6.40
N GLN A 103 -13.41 12.23 5.29
CA GLN A 103 -14.47 11.23 5.19
C GLN A 103 -14.20 10.02 6.09
N ALA A 104 -12.94 9.58 6.22
CA ALA A 104 -12.57 8.50 7.12
C ALA A 104 -12.91 8.86 8.57
N LEU A 105 -12.60 10.08 9.01
CA LEU A 105 -12.92 10.55 10.36
C LEU A 105 -14.43 10.62 10.59
N GLN A 106 -15.21 11.09 9.61
CA GLN A 106 -16.67 11.10 9.68
C GLN A 106 -17.25 9.68 9.84
N GLN A 107 -16.77 8.70 9.07
CA GLN A 107 -17.20 7.31 9.21
C GLN A 107 -16.84 6.72 10.58
N LEU A 108 -15.64 6.99 11.08
CA LEU A 108 -15.22 6.52 12.40
C LEU A 108 -16.10 7.13 13.51
N ASN A 109 -16.39 8.43 13.43
CA ASN A 109 -17.26 9.11 14.40
C ASN A 109 -18.68 8.55 14.37
N ALA A 110 -19.26 8.33 13.18
CA ALA A 110 -20.59 7.74 13.05
C ALA A 110 -20.66 6.34 13.69
N ARG A 111 -19.66 5.48 13.42
CA ARG A 111 -19.59 4.14 14.03
C ARG A 111 -19.46 4.18 15.55
N CYS A 112 -18.70 5.13 16.10
CA CYS A 112 -18.60 5.32 17.55
C CYS A 112 -19.93 5.77 18.16
N CYS A 113 -20.67 6.68 17.51
CA CYS A 113 -22.00 7.08 17.96
C CYS A 113 -22.98 5.91 17.96
N ASP A 114 -22.99 5.11 16.89
CA ASP A 114 -23.85 3.92 16.79
C ASP A 114 -23.51 2.87 17.84
N ALA A 115 -22.24 2.71 18.21
CA ALA A 115 -21.79 1.79 19.25
C ALA A 115 -22.11 2.26 20.68
N ILE A 116 -22.40 3.55 20.89
CA ILE A 116 -22.82 4.12 22.18
C ILE A 116 -24.34 4.07 22.33
N LEU A 117 -25.08 4.12 21.22
CA LEU A 117 -26.55 4.14 21.19
C LEU A 117 -27.18 2.74 21.20
N ASN A 118 -26.37 1.68 21.09
CA ASN A 118 -26.76 0.28 21.23
C ASN A 118 -26.13 -0.33 22.49
#